data_AF-A0A154BPI2-F1
#
_entry.id   AF-A0A154BPI2-F1
#
_cell.length_a   1.000
_cell.length_b   1.000
_cell.length_c   1.000
_cell.angle_alpha   90.00
_cell.angle_beta   90.00
_cell.angle_gamma   90.00
#
_symmetry.space_group_name_H-M   'P 1'
#
loop_
_entity.id
_entity.type
_entity.pdbx_description
1 polymer ?
#
loop_
_entity_poly.entity_id
_entity_poly.type
_entity_poly.pdbx_seq_one_letter_code
_entity_poly.pdbx_strand_id
1 'polypeptide(L)'
;MNCAHCGTILPEQANFCLQCGAVQQTKVVDKLVCNVVFRQVDEKWSLFGKEICRFEAVGEDGATIAVSDKFTLTGFEIYGPNEKNRKYKAAFDGLVKKLLAEGWKQTEKAGKQWFELQFQQS
;
A
#
# COMPACT_ATOMS: atom_id res chain seq x y z
N MET A 1 6.10 -13.39 27.13
CA MET A 1 4.68 -13.25 27.53
C MET A 1 4.32 -14.32 28.55
N ASN A 2 3.32 -14.14 29.41
CA ASN A 2 2.93 -15.18 30.38
C ASN A 2 1.68 -15.94 29.92
N CYS A 3 1.60 -17.22 30.22
CA CYS A 3 0.42 -18.04 29.96
C CYS A 3 -0.79 -17.48 30.73
N ALA A 4 -1.87 -17.18 30.02
CA ALA A 4 -3.11 -16.67 30.65
C ALA A 4 -3.79 -17.70 31.58
N HIS A 5 -3.46 -18.99 31.43
CA HIS A 5 -4.05 -20.06 32.24
C HIS A 5 -3.23 -20.41 33.49
N CYS A 6 -1.90 -20.52 33.37
CA CYS A 6 -1.05 -21.00 34.46
C CYS A 6 0.05 -20.02 34.90
N GLY A 7 0.18 -18.87 34.25
CA GLY A 7 1.14 -17.82 34.62
C GLY A 7 2.60 -18.07 34.21
N THR A 8 2.95 -19.26 33.69
CA THR A 8 4.31 -19.56 33.22
C THR A 8 4.79 -18.62 32.13
N ILE A 9 6.07 -18.25 32.16
CA ILE A 9 6.72 -17.46 31.10
C ILE A 9 6.81 -18.30 29.82
N LEU A 10 6.27 -17.77 28.74
CA LEU A 10 6.27 -18.38 27.43
C LEU A 10 7.20 -17.63 26.46
N PRO A 11 7.85 -18.35 25.54
CA PRO A 11 8.50 -17.77 24.37
C PRO A 11 7.51 -16.89 23.59
N GLU A 12 8.02 -15.84 22.95
CA GLU A 12 7.19 -14.83 22.25
C GLU A 12 6.36 -15.40 21.09
N GLN A 13 6.79 -16.54 20.54
CA GLN A 13 6.18 -17.25 19.41
C GLN A 13 5.47 -18.56 19.81
N ALA A 14 5.21 -18.78 21.10
CA ALA A 14 4.56 -20.00 21.57
C ALA A 14 3.05 -20.01 21.30
N ASN A 15 2.58 -20.92 20.44
CA ASN A 15 1.14 -21.11 20.15
C ASN A 15 0.39 -21.87 21.25
N PHE A 16 1.11 -22.53 22.16
CA PHE A 16 0.54 -23.25 23.30
C PHE A 16 1.52 -23.24 24.47
N CYS A 17 0.98 -23.38 25.68
CA CYS A 17 1.78 -23.46 26.88
C CYS A 17 2.47 -24.83 26.96
N LEU A 18 3.81 -24.84 26.99
CA LEU A 18 4.61 -26.07 27.15
C LEU A 18 4.45 -26.74 28.53
N GLN A 19 3.81 -26.06 29.49
CA GLN A 19 3.59 -26.59 30.84
C GLN A 19 2.16 -27.10 31.05
N CYS A 20 1.13 -26.35 30.65
CA CYS A 20 -0.26 -26.71 30.92
C CYS A 20 -1.06 -27.06 29.66
N GLY A 21 -0.45 -27.04 28.48
CA GLY A 21 -1.10 -27.36 27.19
C GLY A 21 -2.10 -26.32 26.68
N ALA A 22 -2.35 -25.23 27.42
CA ALA A 22 -3.31 -24.21 27.02
C ALA A 22 -2.88 -23.49 25.73
N VAL A 23 -3.76 -23.48 24.73
CA VAL A 23 -3.57 -22.71 23.49
C VAL A 23 -3.42 -21.23 23.86
N GLN A 24 -2.36 -20.60 23.36
CA GLN A 24 -2.21 -19.16 23.45
C GLN A 24 -2.77 -18.56 22.18
N GLN A 25 -3.66 -17.58 22.32
CA GLN A 25 -4.04 -16.76 21.19
C GLN A 25 -2.80 -15.94 20.79
N THR A 26 -2.12 -16.36 19.73
CA THR A 26 -1.19 -15.49 19.03
C THR A 26 -1.99 -14.26 18.65
N LYS A 27 -1.61 -13.08 19.16
CA LYS A 27 -2.16 -11.82 18.65
C LYS A 27 -1.92 -11.86 17.15
N VAL A 28 -2.99 -12.03 16.38
CA VAL A 28 -2.94 -11.80 14.94
C VAL A 28 -2.57 -10.33 14.82
N VAL A 29 -1.32 -10.07 14.47
CA VAL A 29 -0.90 -8.73 14.11
C VAL A 29 -1.68 -8.45 12.84
N ASP A 30 -2.67 -7.57 12.92
CA ASP A 30 -3.50 -7.20 11.78
C ASP A 30 -2.56 -6.72 10.68
N LYS A 31 -2.43 -7.53 9.64
CA LYS A 31 -1.64 -7.16 8.47
C LYS A 31 -2.37 -6.03 7.79
N LEU A 32 -1.76 -4.85 7.75
CA LEU A 32 -2.28 -3.75 6.97
C LEU A 32 -2.02 -4.03 5.50
N VAL A 33 -3.05 -3.90 4.67
CA VAL A 33 -2.97 -4.08 3.22
C VAL A 33 -3.37 -2.78 2.54
N CYS A 34 -2.63 -2.39 1.50
CA CYS A 34 -3.01 -1.27 0.65
C CYS A 34 -2.80 -1.60 -0.83
N ASN A 35 -3.60 -0.96 -1.70
CA ASN A 35 -3.52 -1.09 -3.15
C ASN A 35 -3.22 0.26 -3.78
N VAL A 36 -2.42 0.27 -4.85
CA VAL A 36 -2.08 1.49 -5.58
C VAL A 36 -3.17 1.79 -6.62
N VAL A 37 -3.69 3.02 -6.58
CA VAL A 37 -4.68 3.54 -7.53
C VAL A 37 -4.16 4.82 -8.21
N PHE A 38 -4.70 5.13 -9.39
CA PHE A 38 -4.44 6.38 -10.10
C PHE A 38 -5.64 7.31 -9.97
N ARG A 39 -5.41 8.58 -9.63
CA ARG A 39 -6.47 9.59 -9.51
C ARG A 39 -6.10 10.90 -10.19
N GLN A 40 -7.06 11.47 -10.90
CA GLN A 40 -7.09 12.90 -11.19
C GLN A 40 -7.55 13.63 -9.93
N VAL A 41 -6.83 14.68 -9.55
CA VAL A 41 -7.06 15.42 -8.29
C VAL A 41 -7.33 16.90 -8.51
N ASP A 42 -7.07 17.40 -9.71
CA ASP A 42 -7.36 18.79 -10.08
C ASP A 42 -7.37 18.92 -11.61
N GLU A 43 -7.83 20.06 -12.10
CA GLU A 43 -7.74 20.45 -13.49
C GLU A 43 -7.34 21.92 -13.62
N LYS A 44 -6.55 22.24 -14.65
CA LYS A 44 -6.23 23.61 -15.01
C LYS A 44 -6.83 23.93 -16.37
N TRP A 45 -7.56 25.02 -16.43
CA TRP A 45 -8.05 25.55 -17.69
C TRP A 45 -6.89 25.83 -18.65
N SER A 46 -6.97 25.25 -19.85
CA SER A 46 -6.08 25.54 -20.98
C SER A 46 -6.73 25.09 -22.29
N LEU A 47 -6.23 25.59 -23.42
CA LEU A 47 -6.75 25.25 -24.77
C LEU A 47 -6.79 23.75 -25.08
N PHE A 48 -5.93 22.95 -24.44
CA PHE A 48 -5.84 21.51 -24.68
C PHE A 48 -6.14 20.69 -23.42
N GLY A 49 -6.73 21.28 -22.39
CA GLY A 49 -6.96 20.63 -21.10
C GLY A 49 -5.65 20.31 -20.36
N LYS A 50 -5.66 20.50 -19.04
CA LYS A 50 -4.57 20.05 -18.17
C LYS A 50 -5.16 19.35 -16.97
N GLU A 51 -4.88 18.06 -16.85
CA GLU A 51 -5.28 17.27 -15.70
C GLU A 51 -4.09 17.18 -14.74
N ILE A 52 -4.35 17.37 -13.46
CA ILE A 52 -3.35 17.13 -12.41
C ILE A 52 -3.70 15.81 -11.76
N CYS A 53 -2.77 14.88 -11.82
CA CYS A 53 -2.99 13.51 -11.37
C CYS A 53 -1.92 13.08 -10.37
N ARG A 54 -2.20 11.99 -9.66
CA ARG A 54 -1.26 11.29 -8.78
C ARG A 54 -1.65 9.82 -8.62
N PHE A 55 -0.70 9.02 -8.20
CA PHE A 55 -0.93 7.71 -7.59
C PHE A 55 -1.14 7.84 -6.08
N GLU A 56 -1.99 6.97 -5.54
CA GLU A 56 -2.31 6.86 -4.11
C GLU A 56 -2.25 5.41 -3.67
N ALA A 57 -1.70 5.15 -2.49
CA ALA A 57 -1.82 3.87 -1.80
C ALA A 57 -3.04 3.95 -0.88
N VAL A 58 -4.03 3.08 -1.09
CA VAL A 58 -5.32 3.11 -0.40
C VAL A 58 -5.52 1.81 0.38
N GLY A 59 -5.81 1.94 1.67
CA GLY A 59 -6.12 0.82 2.56
C GLY A 59 -7.45 0.16 2.22
N GLU A 60 -7.73 -1.00 2.80
CA GLU A 60 -9.01 -1.72 2.61
C GLU A 60 -10.23 -0.92 3.10
N ASP A 61 -10.03 -0.05 4.08
CA ASP A 61 -11.03 0.88 4.61
C ASP A 61 -11.23 2.13 3.73
N GLY A 62 -10.49 2.26 2.63
CA GLY A 62 -10.51 3.42 1.75
C GLY A 62 -9.63 4.58 2.23
N ALA A 63 -8.92 4.45 3.36
CA ALA A 63 -8.02 5.48 3.84
C ALA A 63 -6.81 5.64 2.92
N THR A 64 -6.38 6.88 2.67
CA THR A 64 -5.16 7.14 1.91
C THR A 64 -3.96 6.99 2.84
N ILE A 65 -3.14 5.97 2.59
CA ILE A 65 -1.94 5.67 3.35
C ILE A 65 -0.77 6.55 2.89
N ALA A 66 -0.57 6.66 1.57
CA ALA A 66 0.52 7.43 0.99
C ALA A 66 0.15 7.95 -0.40
N VAL A 67 0.84 9.00 -0.85
CA VAL A 67 0.63 9.61 -2.17
C VAL A 67 1.95 9.89 -2.89
N SER A 68 1.92 9.72 -4.21
CA SER A 68 2.96 10.22 -5.11
C SER A 68 2.93 11.75 -5.23
N ASP A 69 3.98 12.30 -5.82
CA ASP A 69 4.00 13.70 -6.22
C ASP A 69 3.00 13.92 -7.36
N LYS A 70 2.36 15.09 -7.37
CA LYS A 70 1.42 15.46 -8.43
C LYS A 70 2.17 15.67 -9.74
N PHE A 71 1.55 15.30 -10.85
CA PHE A 71 2.05 15.59 -12.19
C PHE A 71 0.93 16.04 -13.12
N THR A 72 1.28 16.80 -14.14
CA THR A 72 0.33 17.36 -15.10
C THR A 72 0.36 16.59 -16.40
N LEU A 73 -0.82 16.14 -16.83
CA LEU A 73 -1.07 15.59 -18.15
C LEU A 73 -1.67 16.68 -19.03
N THR A 74 -1.20 16.73 -20.27
CA THR A 74 -1.82 17.57 -21.31
C THR A 74 -2.81 16.72 -22.09
N GLY A 75 -3.85 17.31 -22.71
CA GLY A 75 -4.91 16.55 -23.40
C GLY A 75 -4.47 15.67 -24.58
N PHE A 76 -3.19 15.63 -24.92
CA PHE A 76 -2.61 14.65 -25.85
C PHE A 76 -2.29 13.30 -25.17
N GLU A 77 -2.36 13.20 -23.84
CA GLU A 77 -2.03 12.01 -23.03
C GLU A 77 -3.28 11.19 -22.67
N ILE A 78 -4.17 10.97 -23.65
CA ILE A 78 -5.57 10.49 -23.51
C ILE A 78 -5.76 8.99 -23.20
N TYR A 79 -4.69 8.18 -23.19
CA TYR A 79 -4.79 6.71 -23.08
C TYR A 79 -4.58 6.16 -21.67
N GLY A 80 -4.85 6.96 -20.64
CA GLY A 80 -4.66 6.56 -19.24
C GLY A 80 -3.18 6.36 -18.86
N PRO A 81 -2.90 5.72 -17.71
CA PRO A 81 -1.53 5.56 -17.22
C PRO A 81 -0.65 4.74 -18.17
N ASN A 82 0.32 5.40 -18.79
CA ASN A 82 1.26 4.79 -19.72
C ASN A 82 2.60 4.52 -19.03
N GLU A 83 2.97 3.25 -18.88
CA GLU A 83 4.22 2.80 -18.24
C GLU A 83 5.48 3.42 -18.87
N LYS A 84 5.45 3.65 -20.19
CA LYS A 84 6.58 4.22 -20.95
C LYS A 84 6.69 5.73 -20.79
N ASN A 85 5.66 6.39 -20.26
CA ASN A 85 5.69 7.83 -20.06
C ASN A 85 6.36 8.16 -18.72
N ARG A 86 7.41 8.97 -18.80
CA ARG A 86 8.31 9.29 -17.69
C ARG A 86 7.59 9.97 -16.51
N LYS A 87 6.53 10.75 -16.75
CA LYS A 87 5.79 11.41 -15.67
C LYS A 87 5.09 10.39 -14.78
N TYR A 88 4.37 9.45 -15.42
CA TYR A 88 3.72 8.34 -14.71
C TYR A 88 4.75 7.49 -13.98
N LYS A 89 5.83 7.09 -14.67
CA LYS A 89 6.85 6.22 -14.07
C LYS A 89 7.54 6.87 -12.88
N ALA A 90 7.93 8.14 -12.99
CA ALA A 90 8.57 8.87 -11.90
C ALA A 90 7.65 9.02 -10.68
N ALA A 91 6.38 9.39 -10.89
CA ALA A 91 5.43 9.53 -9.79
C ALA A 91 5.15 8.18 -9.11
N PHE A 92 4.96 7.13 -9.89
CA PHE A 92 4.74 5.78 -9.38
C PHE A 92 5.95 5.25 -8.61
N ASP A 93 7.14 5.32 -9.19
CA ASP A 93 8.38 4.86 -8.54
C ASP A 93 8.65 5.63 -7.24
N GLY A 94 8.32 6.93 -7.22
CA GLY A 94 8.37 7.75 -6.02
C GLY A 94 7.46 7.23 -4.91
N LEU A 95 6.21 6.86 -5.22
CA LEU A 95 5.29 6.25 -4.25
C LEU A 95 5.78 4.89 -3.77
N VAL A 96 6.20 4.01 -4.67
CA VAL A 96 6.74 2.69 -4.32
C VAL A 96 7.94 2.83 -3.39
N LYS A 97 8.86 3.75 -3.71
CA LYS A 97 10.03 4.03 -2.86
C LYS A 97 9.63 4.51 -1.46
N LYS A 98 8.61 5.38 -1.34
CA LYS A 98 8.09 5.85 -0.03
C LYS A 98 7.55 4.67 0.79
N LEU A 99 6.70 3.84 0.18
CA LEU A 99 6.11 2.66 0.84
C LEU A 99 7.20 1.69 1.32
N LEU A 100 8.16 1.35 0.46
CA LEU A 100 9.26 0.44 0.83
C LEU A 100 10.11 1.02 1.98
N ALA A 101 10.36 2.33 2.00
CA ALA A 101 11.11 2.99 3.07
C ALA A 101 10.37 2.97 4.41
N GLU A 102 9.03 2.93 4.39
CA GLU A 102 8.17 2.80 5.57
C GLU A 102 7.98 1.33 6.01
N GLY A 103 8.61 0.38 5.33
CA GLY A 103 8.57 -1.04 5.70
C GLY A 103 7.41 -1.82 5.08
N TRP A 104 6.66 -1.22 4.15
CA TRP A 104 5.69 -1.95 3.35
C TRP A 104 6.42 -2.91 2.41
N LYS A 105 5.84 -4.10 2.22
CA LYS A 105 6.37 -5.12 1.31
C LYS A 105 5.40 -5.30 0.17
N GLN A 106 5.90 -5.12 -1.05
CA GLN A 106 5.12 -5.40 -2.25
C GLN A 106 4.72 -6.88 -2.27
N THR A 107 3.46 -7.15 -2.57
CA THR A 107 2.92 -8.50 -2.76
C THR A 107 2.69 -8.76 -4.25
N GLU A 108 1.88 -9.78 -4.57
CA GLU A 108 1.47 -10.03 -5.95
C GLU A 108 0.72 -8.83 -6.53
N LYS A 109 0.66 -8.78 -7.86
CA LYS A 109 -0.01 -7.71 -8.59
C LYS A 109 -1.51 -7.76 -8.30
N ALA A 110 -2.08 -6.63 -7.86
CA ALA A 110 -3.49 -6.53 -7.47
C ALA A 110 -4.44 -6.51 -8.68
N GLY A 111 -3.96 -5.98 -9.81
CA GLY A 111 -4.80 -5.74 -10.98
C GLY A 111 -4.09 -5.92 -12.32
N LYS A 112 -4.78 -5.55 -13.40
CA LYS A 112 -4.31 -5.74 -14.78
C LYS A 112 -3.33 -4.65 -15.21
N GLN A 113 -3.53 -3.42 -14.73
CA GLN A 113 -2.66 -2.29 -15.07
C GLN A 113 -1.30 -2.43 -14.41
N TRP A 114 -0.23 -1.96 -15.06
CA TRP A 114 1.15 -2.06 -14.58
C TRP A 114 1.37 -1.41 -13.20
N PHE A 115 0.56 -0.41 -12.83
CA PHE A 115 0.65 0.30 -11.57
C PHE A 115 -0.24 -0.27 -10.45
N GLU A 116 -1.14 -1.21 -10.74
CA GLU A 116 -2.06 -1.81 -9.75
C GLU A 116 -1.32 -2.85 -8.90
N LEU A 117 -0.47 -2.35 -8.00
CA LEU A 117 0.28 -3.14 -7.03
C LEU A 117 -0.43 -3.18 -5.67
N GLN A 118 -0.20 -4.26 -4.94
CA GLN A 118 -0.57 -4.38 -3.53
C GLN A 118 0.68 -4.40 -2.66
N PHE A 119 0.53 -3.88 -1.44
CA PHE A 119 1.55 -3.90 -0.40
C PHE A 119 0.95 -4.36 0.93
N GLN A 120 1.77 -5.01 1.75
CA GLN A 120 1.43 -5.41 3.12
C GLN A 120 2.44 -4.86 4.14
N GLN A 121 1.97 -4.51 5.33
CA GLN A 121 2.78 -4.13 6.50
C GLN A 121 2.30 -4.92 7.73
N SER A 122 3.22 -5.23 8.64
CA SER A 122 2.98 -5.98 9.89
C SER A 122 3.47 -5.16 11.06
#